data_AF-A0A2W4E6V4-F1
#
_entry.id   AF-A0A2W4E6V4-F1
#
_cell.length_a   1.000
_cell.length_b   1.000
_cell.length_c   1.000
_cell.angle_alpha   90.00
_cell.angle_beta   90.00
_cell.angle_gamma   90.00
#
_symmetry.space_group_name_H-M   'P 1'
#
loop_
_entity.id
_entity.type
_entity.pdbx_description
1 polymer ?
#
loop_
_entity_poly.entity_id
_entity_poly.type
_entity_poly.pdbx_seq_one_letter_code
_entity_poly.pdbx_strand_id
1 'polypeptide(L)'
;MAGFWNKSQSQIQDVNGKPMVGAKAYFYLGGTTTPISVYGAYALGLINKLPNPVVSDGNGFFPSVFFDEADGFYHLRMTTSGGVVILDVDGLPIIGPSGGGGGGGDNPVNPDAVLSTGDMKARYGTGFLSGFVRVNARTIGSAISGATERANADTQALFEYLWNTDTTLVVVGGRGATSSADWSANKQITLPDARSRTLIGMDDMGNTAVNLIPQATVLGGLVGEAVHALIANEMPSHTHTGTTGSAGDHVHGIRGNVNTNAGLAGLRAGDTPPSATVVQNTEVAGAHVHPLSIDNAGGGLAHNNTQPSMAITIYMRL
;
A
#
# COMPACT_ATOMS: atom_id res chain seq x y z
N MET A 1 11.41 4.54 -30.67
CA MET A 1 12.18 3.52 -29.93
C MET A 1 13.27 3.00 -30.83
N ALA A 2 14.12 2.05 -30.41
CA ALA A 2 15.26 1.64 -31.24
C ALA A 2 14.95 0.37 -32.05
N GLY A 3 15.01 0.46 -33.39
CA GLY A 3 14.90 -0.71 -34.27
C GLY A 3 16.24 -1.43 -34.42
N PHE A 4 16.26 -2.76 -34.43
CA PHE A 4 17.51 -3.54 -34.52
C PHE A 4 17.79 -3.98 -35.96
N TRP A 5 19.02 -3.75 -36.44
CA TRP A 5 19.42 -4.22 -37.76
C TRP A 5 19.60 -5.75 -37.78
N ASN A 6 18.92 -6.41 -38.70
CA ASN A 6 18.89 -7.87 -38.83
C ASN A 6 20.24 -8.56 -39.11
N LYS A 7 21.26 -7.84 -39.58
CA LYS A 7 22.62 -8.38 -39.80
C LYS A 7 23.64 -7.94 -38.75
N SER A 8 23.19 -7.23 -37.71
CA SER A 8 23.99 -6.97 -36.51
C SER A 8 24.52 -8.28 -35.93
N GLN A 9 25.77 -8.26 -35.43
CA GLN A 9 26.42 -9.44 -34.83
C GLN A 9 26.47 -10.68 -35.73
N SER A 10 26.25 -10.51 -37.04
CA SER A 10 26.35 -11.58 -38.03
C SER A 10 27.65 -11.45 -38.81
N GLN A 11 28.28 -12.59 -39.10
CA GLN A 11 29.43 -12.65 -40.00
C GLN A 11 28.95 -12.68 -41.46
N ILE A 12 29.58 -11.88 -42.31
CA ILE A 12 29.34 -11.95 -43.76
C ILE A 12 30.52 -12.64 -44.42
N GLN A 13 30.21 -13.61 -45.28
CA GLN A 13 31.19 -14.42 -46.00
C GLN A 13 31.16 -14.10 -47.50
N ASP A 14 32.31 -14.24 -48.16
CA ASP A 14 32.43 -14.14 -49.60
C ASP A 14 31.99 -15.42 -50.33
N VAL A 15 32.02 -15.39 -51.67
CA VAL A 15 31.65 -16.52 -52.53
C VAL A 15 32.50 -17.78 -52.29
N ASN A 16 33.64 -17.65 -51.61
CA ASN A 16 34.54 -18.75 -51.26
C ASN A 16 34.42 -19.14 -49.77
N GLY A 17 33.43 -18.60 -49.05
CA GLY A 17 33.19 -18.88 -47.62
C GLY A 17 34.16 -18.16 -46.66
N LYS A 18 34.98 -17.22 -47.14
CA LYS A 18 35.91 -16.45 -46.29
C LYS A 18 35.19 -15.24 -45.68
N PRO A 19 35.41 -14.91 -44.39
CA PRO A 19 34.84 -13.70 -43.80
C PRO A 19 35.29 -12.43 -44.52
N MET A 20 34.34 -11.55 -44.82
CA MET A 20 34.58 -10.27 -45.48
C MET A 20 35.06 -9.23 -44.47
N VAL A 21 36.37 -9.22 -44.21
CA VAL A 21 37.00 -8.25 -43.28
C VAL A 21 37.02 -6.85 -43.89
N GLY A 22 36.65 -5.85 -43.09
CA GLY A 22 36.57 -4.44 -43.50
C GLY A 22 35.44 -4.10 -44.47
N ALA A 23 34.41 -4.95 -44.57
CA ALA A 23 33.18 -4.62 -45.30
C ALA A 23 32.49 -3.40 -44.67
N LYS A 24 31.80 -2.60 -45.50
CA LYS A 24 31.18 -1.33 -45.10
C LYS A 24 29.67 -1.39 -45.30
N ALA A 25 28.91 -1.10 -44.26
CA ALA A 25 27.46 -0.96 -44.30
C ALA A 25 27.08 0.52 -44.21
N TYR A 26 26.42 1.02 -45.24
CA TYR A 26 25.87 2.36 -45.33
C TYR A 26 24.37 2.31 -45.08
N PHE A 27 23.90 3.22 -44.23
CA PHE A 27 22.49 3.33 -43.88
C PHE A 27 21.97 4.70 -44.29
N TYR A 28 20.95 4.73 -45.14
CA TYR A 28 20.31 5.95 -45.61
C TYR A 28 18.84 5.96 -45.23
N LEU A 29 18.24 7.16 -45.26
CA LEU A 29 16.81 7.31 -45.11
C LEU A 29 16.11 6.65 -46.31
N GLY A 30 15.04 5.88 -46.07
CA GLY A 30 14.33 5.13 -47.10
C GLY A 30 13.93 6.00 -48.30
N GLY A 31 14.10 5.48 -49.51
CA GLY A 31 13.87 6.22 -50.76
C GLY A 31 14.96 7.24 -51.12
N THR A 32 16.04 7.34 -50.33
CA THR A 32 17.08 8.36 -50.53
C THR A 32 18.51 7.81 -50.38
N THR A 33 19.50 8.67 -50.61
CA THR A 33 20.93 8.44 -50.27
C THR A 33 21.40 9.33 -49.12
N THR A 34 20.47 9.91 -48.35
CA THR A 34 20.79 10.76 -47.20
C THR A 34 21.16 9.88 -46.01
N PRO A 35 22.38 9.98 -45.44
CA PRO A 35 22.79 9.12 -44.33
C PRO A 35 21.93 9.33 -43.07
N ILE A 36 21.49 8.24 -42.45
CA ILE A 36 20.83 8.28 -41.14
C ILE A 36 21.84 8.06 -40.01
N SER A 37 21.46 8.46 -38.79
CA SER A 37 22.24 8.17 -37.59
C SER A 37 21.97 6.75 -37.11
N VAL A 38 23.04 6.02 -36.81
CA VAL A 38 22.99 4.64 -36.31
C VAL A 38 23.74 4.54 -34.98
N TYR A 39 23.37 3.58 -34.14
CA TYR A 39 23.85 3.50 -32.75
C TYR A 39 24.30 2.08 -32.38
N GLY A 40 25.30 1.99 -31.49
CA GLY A 40 25.85 0.71 -31.01
C GLY A 40 25.07 0.07 -29.87
N ALA A 41 24.14 0.82 -29.28
CA ALA A 41 23.34 0.41 -28.14
C ALA A 41 21.88 0.83 -28.32
N TYR A 42 20.99 0.19 -27.57
CA TYR A 42 19.56 0.48 -27.56
C TYR A 42 19.26 1.92 -27.09
N ALA A 43 20.06 2.43 -26.14
CA ALA A 43 19.99 3.83 -25.72
C ALA A 43 20.55 4.75 -26.82
N LEU A 44 19.65 5.33 -27.61
CA LEU A 44 20.01 6.30 -28.65
C LEU A 44 20.68 7.54 -28.03
N GLY A 45 21.64 8.14 -28.74
CA GLY A 45 22.33 9.35 -28.28
C GLY A 45 23.75 9.50 -28.82
N LEU A 46 24.32 10.70 -28.67
CA LEU A 46 25.64 11.02 -29.23
C LEU A 46 26.76 10.10 -28.76
N ILE A 47 26.71 9.62 -27.50
CA ILE A 47 27.72 8.73 -26.93
C ILE A 47 27.72 7.34 -27.58
N ASN A 48 26.55 6.88 -28.03
CA ASN A 48 26.36 5.56 -28.62
C ASN A 48 26.31 5.62 -30.16
N LYS A 49 26.49 6.80 -30.76
CA LYS A 49 26.42 6.99 -32.21
C LYS A 49 27.60 6.30 -32.89
N LEU A 50 27.29 5.42 -33.84
CA LEU A 50 28.27 4.76 -34.69
C LEU A 50 28.60 5.61 -35.93
N PRO A 51 29.80 5.43 -36.52
CA PRO A 51 30.11 5.94 -37.85
C PRO A 51 29.18 5.36 -38.91
N ASN A 52 28.90 6.14 -39.96
CA ASN A 52 28.19 5.69 -41.15
C ASN A 52 29.08 6.01 -42.37
N PRO A 53 29.76 5.02 -42.97
CA PRO A 53 29.48 3.58 -42.88
C PRO A 53 29.98 2.90 -41.59
N VAL A 54 29.24 1.88 -41.16
CA VAL A 54 29.68 0.92 -40.13
C VAL A 54 30.62 -0.09 -40.79
N VAL A 55 31.74 -0.41 -40.15
CA VAL A 55 32.76 -1.32 -40.69
C VAL A 55 32.77 -2.63 -39.91
N SER A 56 32.86 -3.76 -40.62
CA SER A 56 33.02 -5.07 -39.98
C SER A 56 34.39 -5.23 -39.33
N ASP A 57 34.47 -5.97 -38.23
CA ASP A 57 35.71 -6.22 -37.48
C ASP A 57 36.73 -7.13 -38.21
N GLY A 58 37.83 -7.46 -37.54
CA GLY A 58 38.89 -8.35 -38.04
C GLY A 58 38.44 -9.79 -38.34
N ASN A 59 37.25 -10.17 -37.89
CA ASN A 59 36.62 -11.46 -38.13
C ASN A 59 35.42 -11.35 -39.09
N GLY A 60 35.15 -10.17 -39.67
CA GLY A 60 34.03 -9.95 -40.61
C GLY A 60 32.66 -9.84 -39.94
N PHE A 61 32.59 -9.57 -38.64
CA PHE A 61 31.34 -9.31 -37.91
C PHE A 61 31.02 -7.82 -37.92
N PHE A 62 29.75 -7.49 -38.15
CA PHE A 62 29.25 -6.16 -37.85
C PHE A 62 28.90 -6.03 -36.37
N PRO A 63 29.16 -4.88 -35.72
CA PRO A 63 28.71 -4.63 -34.36
C PRO A 63 27.18 -4.62 -34.29
N SER A 64 26.65 -4.54 -33.07
CA SER A 64 25.22 -4.21 -32.90
C SER A 64 24.92 -2.86 -33.52
N VAL A 65 23.89 -2.80 -34.37
CA VAL A 65 23.43 -1.56 -34.98
C VAL A 65 21.94 -1.39 -34.67
N PHE A 66 21.63 -0.24 -34.08
CA PHE A 66 20.30 0.22 -33.75
C PHE A 66 19.96 1.49 -34.55
N PHE A 67 18.69 1.63 -34.90
CA PHE A 67 18.11 2.77 -35.63
C PHE A 67 17.15 3.55 -34.75
N ASP A 68 16.93 4.83 -35.07
CA ASP A 68 15.80 5.57 -34.54
C ASP A 68 14.52 5.21 -35.32
N GLU A 69 13.48 4.74 -34.65
CA GLU A 69 12.18 4.47 -35.26
C GLU A 69 11.54 5.72 -35.88
N ALA A 70 11.92 6.92 -35.45
CA ALA A 70 11.47 8.17 -36.07
C ALA A 70 11.85 8.27 -37.56
N ASP A 71 12.89 7.56 -38.01
CA ASP A 71 13.31 7.51 -39.41
C ASP A 71 12.36 6.65 -40.28
N GLY A 72 11.53 5.79 -39.67
CA GLY A 72 10.48 4.99 -40.32
C GLY A 72 10.98 3.85 -41.21
N PHE A 73 11.68 4.17 -42.30
CA PHE A 73 12.24 3.22 -43.26
C PHE A 73 13.70 3.53 -43.56
N TYR A 74 14.49 2.51 -43.86
CA TYR A 74 15.90 2.66 -44.22
C TYR A 74 16.26 1.98 -45.54
N HIS A 75 17.29 2.53 -46.16
CA HIS A 75 18.01 1.98 -47.30
C HIS A 75 19.37 1.49 -46.84
N LEU A 76 19.67 0.21 -47.07
CA LEU A 76 20.93 -0.43 -46.76
C LEU A 76 21.74 -0.65 -48.03
N ARG A 77 22.95 -0.11 -48.04
CA ARG A 77 23.97 -0.44 -49.05
C ARG A 77 25.20 -1.02 -48.38
N MET A 78 25.59 -2.23 -48.76
CA MET A 78 26.77 -2.91 -48.24
C MET A 78 27.81 -3.07 -49.33
N THR A 79 29.07 -2.77 -49.00
CA THR A 79 30.20 -2.95 -49.91
C THR A 79 31.32 -3.76 -49.27
N THR A 80 32.12 -4.41 -50.09
CA THR A 80 33.40 -4.99 -49.67
C THR A 80 34.36 -3.89 -49.22
N SER A 81 35.47 -4.26 -48.59
CA SER A 81 36.53 -3.30 -48.25
C SER A 81 37.06 -2.52 -49.47
N GLY A 82 37.02 -3.14 -50.66
CA GLY A 82 37.37 -2.55 -51.95
C GLY A 82 36.25 -1.75 -52.63
N GLY A 83 35.07 -1.62 -52.04
CA GLY A 83 33.97 -0.79 -52.55
C GLY A 83 33.01 -1.48 -53.53
N VAL A 84 33.18 -2.78 -53.81
CA VAL A 84 32.24 -3.56 -54.62
C VAL A 84 30.94 -3.78 -53.83
N VAL A 85 29.79 -3.51 -54.44
CA VAL A 85 28.47 -3.67 -53.82
C VAL A 85 28.16 -5.16 -53.61
N ILE A 86 27.75 -5.51 -52.38
CA ILE A 86 27.35 -6.86 -51.96
C ILE A 86 25.82 -6.93 -51.87
N LEU A 87 25.21 -5.89 -51.28
CA LEU A 87 23.77 -5.80 -51.06
C LEU A 87 23.36 -4.34 -51.21
N ASP A 88 22.28 -4.10 -51.91
CA ASP A 88 21.66 -2.78 -52.06
C ASP A 88 20.15 -3.01 -52.02
N VAL A 89 19.51 -2.52 -50.95
CA VAL A 89 18.10 -2.77 -50.67
C VAL A 89 17.49 -1.56 -49.97
N ASP A 90 16.37 -1.09 -50.52
CA ASP A 90 15.63 0.07 -50.04
C ASP A 90 14.25 -0.34 -49.49
N GLY A 91 13.64 0.55 -48.72
CA GLY A 91 12.28 0.41 -48.19
C GLY A 91 12.16 -0.58 -47.03
N LEU A 92 13.25 -0.85 -46.30
CA LEU A 92 13.21 -1.74 -45.15
C LEU A 92 12.59 -1.00 -43.94
N PRO A 93 11.56 -1.55 -43.30
CA PRO A 93 10.93 -0.90 -42.15
C PRO A 93 11.84 -0.96 -40.92
N ILE A 94 11.87 0.12 -40.15
CA ILE A 94 12.51 0.17 -38.83
C ILE A 94 11.46 -0.26 -37.81
N ILE A 95 11.58 -1.49 -37.30
CA ILE A 95 10.65 -2.04 -36.31
C ILE A 95 11.36 -2.11 -34.96
N GLY A 96 10.91 -1.27 -34.01
CA GLY A 96 11.31 -1.35 -32.60
C GLY A 96 10.43 -2.31 -31.80
N PRO A 97 10.80 -2.66 -30.55
CA PRO A 97 9.88 -3.34 -29.65
C PRO A 97 8.61 -2.50 -29.47
N SER A 98 7.45 -3.14 -29.33
CA SER A 98 6.16 -2.47 -29.15
C SER A 98 6.20 -1.50 -27.95
N GLY A 99 5.83 -0.24 -28.21
CA GLY A 99 5.89 0.85 -27.24
C GLY A 99 4.92 0.74 -26.07
N GLY A 100 5.43 0.22 -24.95
CA GLY A 100 5.04 0.70 -23.62
C GLY A 100 5.93 1.91 -23.27
N GLY A 101 5.33 3.08 -23.13
CA GLY A 101 6.05 4.30 -22.75
C GLY A 101 6.75 4.14 -21.41
N GLY A 102 8.09 4.18 -21.41
CA GLY A 102 8.88 4.12 -20.18
C GLY A 102 10.35 4.34 -20.49
N GLY A 103 10.92 5.40 -19.93
CA GLY A 103 12.21 5.98 -20.31
C GLY A 103 13.42 5.04 -20.32
N GLY A 104 14.28 5.30 -21.31
CA GLY A 104 15.74 5.09 -21.35
C GLY A 104 16.38 4.27 -20.23
N GLY A 105 16.25 2.96 -20.31
CA GLY A 105 17.18 2.01 -19.70
C GLY A 105 17.96 1.27 -20.79
N ASP A 106 19.22 0.95 -20.52
CA ASP A 106 20.13 0.23 -21.43
C ASP A 106 19.67 -1.19 -21.79
N ASN A 107 18.59 -1.69 -21.16
CA ASN A 107 18.03 -3.02 -21.38
C ASN A 107 16.54 -2.96 -21.78
N PRO A 108 16.12 -3.71 -22.82
CA PRO A 108 14.74 -3.76 -23.31
C PRO A 108 13.84 -4.63 -22.42
N VAL A 109 13.92 -4.50 -21.10
CA VAL A 109 12.96 -5.12 -20.19
C VAL A 109 11.73 -4.23 -20.11
N ASN A 110 10.56 -4.78 -20.41
CA ASN A 110 9.30 -4.06 -20.24
C ASN A 110 9.20 -3.58 -18.77
N PRO A 111 9.12 -2.27 -18.50
CA PRO A 111 9.04 -1.73 -17.14
C PRO A 111 7.78 -2.17 -16.38
N ASP A 112 6.77 -2.71 -17.09
CA ASP A 112 5.53 -3.26 -16.56
C ASP A 112 5.55 -4.79 -16.45
N ALA A 113 6.68 -5.45 -16.73
CA ALA A 113 6.77 -6.91 -16.71
C ALA A 113 6.55 -7.54 -15.32
N VAL A 114 6.63 -6.74 -14.25
CA VAL A 114 6.47 -7.21 -12.85
C VAL A 114 5.34 -6.49 -12.13
N LEU A 115 5.23 -5.17 -12.29
CA LEU A 115 4.18 -4.34 -11.71
C LEU A 115 3.83 -3.24 -12.69
N SER A 116 2.53 -3.11 -12.96
CA SER A 116 1.92 -2.10 -13.80
C SER A 116 1.47 -0.89 -12.96
N THR A 117 1.26 0.27 -13.61
CA THR A 117 0.74 1.48 -12.95
C THR A 117 -0.52 1.18 -12.14
N GLY A 118 -0.57 1.65 -10.89
CA GLY A 118 -1.68 1.40 -9.97
C GLY A 118 -1.50 0.18 -9.08
N ASP A 119 -0.58 -0.74 -9.41
CA ASP A 119 -0.30 -1.89 -8.56
C ASP A 119 0.30 -1.47 -7.23
N MET A 120 -0.12 -2.15 -6.16
CA MET A 120 0.35 -1.89 -4.81
C MET A 120 1.33 -2.96 -4.32
N LYS A 121 2.30 -2.53 -3.53
CA LYS A 121 3.20 -3.44 -2.83
C LYS A 121 3.53 -2.97 -1.42
N ALA A 122 3.76 -3.96 -0.56
CA ALA A 122 4.27 -3.80 0.78
C ALA A 122 5.80 -3.65 0.79
N ARG A 123 6.34 -2.79 1.66
CA ARG A 123 7.77 -2.72 1.95
C ARG A 123 8.04 -2.34 3.40
N TYR A 124 8.98 -3.05 4.03
CA TYR A 124 9.54 -2.65 5.32
C TYR A 124 10.52 -1.48 5.12
N GLY A 125 10.03 -0.26 5.29
CA GLY A 125 10.78 0.99 5.07
C GLY A 125 9.82 2.18 4.99
N THR A 126 10.32 3.42 5.08
CA THR A 126 9.48 4.64 5.18
C THR A 126 9.83 5.75 4.17
N GLY A 127 10.94 5.62 3.46
CA GLY A 127 11.45 6.64 2.53
C GLY A 127 10.73 6.71 1.18
N PHE A 128 11.21 7.56 0.28
CA PHE A 128 10.76 7.55 -1.10
C PHE A 128 11.32 6.33 -1.84
N LEU A 129 10.59 5.84 -2.83
CA LEU A 129 11.00 4.73 -3.67
C LEU A 129 10.85 5.15 -5.13
N SER A 130 11.92 5.04 -5.91
CA SER A 130 11.89 5.39 -7.34
C SER A 130 10.88 4.52 -8.09
N GLY A 131 10.07 5.13 -8.95
CA GLY A 131 8.96 4.47 -9.66
C GLY A 131 7.70 4.24 -8.81
N PHE A 132 7.66 4.71 -7.56
CA PHE A 132 6.52 4.52 -6.67
C PHE A 132 6.18 5.78 -5.87
N VAL A 133 4.94 5.84 -5.39
CA VAL A 133 4.46 6.80 -4.39
C VAL A 133 3.81 6.07 -3.22
N ARG A 134 3.73 6.69 -2.05
CA ARG A 134 3.11 6.07 -0.87
C ARG A 134 1.60 6.30 -0.88
N VAL A 135 0.84 5.29 -0.47
CA VAL A 135 -0.62 5.37 -0.36
C VAL A 135 -1.01 6.07 0.94
N ASN A 136 -0.90 7.40 0.96
CA ASN A 136 -0.83 8.20 2.20
C ASN A 136 -1.74 9.43 2.23
N ALA A 137 -2.78 9.48 1.38
CA ALA A 137 -3.71 10.60 1.24
C ALA A 137 -3.11 11.94 0.78
N ARG A 138 -1.81 12.01 0.48
CA ARG A 138 -1.23 13.20 -0.15
C ARG A 138 -1.55 13.23 -1.64
N THR A 139 -1.08 14.26 -2.32
CA THR A 139 -1.39 14.48 -3.73
C THR A 139 -0.24 14.14 -4.67
N ILE A 140 -0.58 13.71 -5.89
CA ILE A 140 0.32 13.61 -7.04
C ILE A 140 -0.16 14.55 -8.16
N GLY A 141 0.74 14.94 -9.05
CA GLY A 141 0.44 15.80 -10.20
C GLY A 141 1.70 16.16 -10.98
N SER A 142 1.53 17.03 -11.99
CA SER A 142 2.63 17.48 -12.86
C SER A 142 3.78 18.14 -12.07
N ALA A 143 4.92 18.34 -12.73
CA ALA A 143 6.10 18.97 -12.12
C ALA A 143 5.84 20.36 -11.53
N ILE A 144 4.84 21.08 -12.05
CA ILE A 144 4.47 22.43 -11.59
C ILE A 144 3.14 22.45 -10.81
N SER A 145 2.52 21.30 -10.58
CA SER A 145 1.21 21.19 -9.91
C SER A 145 1.24 21.60 -8.43
N GLY A 146 2.40 21.55 -7.77
CA GLY A 146 2.54 21.76 -6.32
C GLY A 146 2.06 20.56 -5.48
N ALA A 147 1.95 19.37 -6.09
CA ALA A 147 1.56 18.15 -5.40
C ALA A 147 2.51 17.77 -4.24
N THR A 148 1.95 17.19 -3.19
CA THR A 148 2.60 17.08 -1.87
C THR A 148 3.33 15.76 -1.61
N GLU A 149 2.93 14.66 -2.26
CA GLU A 149 3.73 13.41 -2.26
C GLU A 149 4.75 13.46 -3.38
N ARG A 150 4.32 13.85 -4.58
CA ARG A 150 5.17 13.92 -5.77
C ARG A 150 4.59 14.85 -6.83
N ALA A 151 5.27 15.99 -7.04
CA ALA A 151 5.04 16.89 -8.18
C ALA A 151 6.08 16.59 -9.26
N ASN A 152 5.75 15.72 -10.20
CA ASN A 152 6.67 15.29 -11.25
C ASN A 152 5.91 14.74 -12.47
N ALA A 153 6.46 14.93 -13.67
CA ALA A 153 5.88 14.45 -14.92
C ALA A 153 5.73 12.92 -14.97
N ASP A 154 6.57 12.18 -14.25
CA ASP A 154 6.49 10.73 -14.15
C ASP A 154 5.23 10.20 -13.44
N THR A 155 4.42 11.09 -12.84
CA THR A 155 3.15 10.71 -12.20
C THR A 155 1.95 10.73 -13.14
N GLN A 156 2.13 11.09 -14.42
CA GLN A 156 1.01 11.23 -15.37
C GLN A 156 0.20 9.94 -15.50
N ALA A 157 0.87 8.81 -15.72
CA ALA A 157 0.21 7.52 -15.90
C ALA A 157 -0.64 7.17 -14.68
N LEU A 158 -0.08 7.29 -13.47
CA LEU A 158 -0.83 7.04 -12.24
C LEU A 158 -1.96 8.05 -11.99
N PHE A 159 -1.75 9.33 -12.31
CA PHE A 159 -2.80 10.34 -12.20
C PHE A 159 -3.99 9.95 -13.08
N GLU A 160 -3.75 9.62 -14.35
CA GLU A 160 -4.80 9.25 -15.30
C GLU A 160 -5.47 7.92 -14.91
N TYR A 161 -4.69 6.95 -14.42
CA TYR A 161 -5.22 5.68 -13.90
C TYR A 161 -6.18 5.89 -12.72
N LEU A 162 -5.74 6.61 -11.67
CA LEU A 162 -6.56 6.88 -10.49
C LEU A 162 -7.78 7.73 -10.83
N TRP A 163 -7.63 8.69 -11.74
CA TRP A 163 -8.73 9.52 -12.20
C TRP A 163 -9.84 8.66 -12.83
N ASN A 164 -9.51 7.68 -13.66
CA ASN A 164 -10.53 6.83 -14.29
C ASN A 164 -11.07 5.73 -13.36
N THR A 165 -10.23 5.19 -12.50
CA THR A 165 -10.56 4.00 -11.71
C THR A 165 -11.33 4.33 -10.44
N ASP A 166 -11.01 5.45 -9.78
CA ASP A 166 -11.62 5.83 -8.51
C ASP A 166 -12.15 7.27 -8.60
N THR A 167 -13.47 7.37 -8.74
CA THR A 167 -14.17 8.65 -8.81
C THR A 167 -14.30 9.34 -7.46
N THR A 168 -14.07 8.62 -6.35
CA THR A 168 -14.16 9.15 -4.98
C THR A 168 -12.92 9.96 -4.60
N LEU A 169 -11.79 9.74 -5.28
CA LEU A 169 -10.57 10.53 -5.08
C LEU A 169 -10.78 11.98 -5.50
N VAL A 170 -10.29 12.88 -4.67
CA VAL A 170 -10.42 14.32 -4.85
C VAL A 170 -9.39 14.82 -5.85
N VAL A 171 -9.89 15.44 -6.92
CA VAL A 171 -9.07 16.27 -7.81
C VAL A 171 -9.11 17.71 -7.28
N VAL A 172 -7.95 18.27 -6.95
CA VAL A 172 -7.83 19.65 -6.44
C VAL A 172 -8.31 20.63 -7.51
N GLY A 173 -9.24 21.50 -7.14
CA GLY A 173 -9.94 22.40 -8.08
C GLY A 173 -11.12 21.75 -8.81
N GLY A 174 -11.52 20.54 -8.40
CA GLY A 174 -12.64 19.80 -8.97
C GLY A 174 -12.24 18.96 -10.18
N ARG A 175 -12.93 17.82 -10.32
CA ARG A 175 -12.76 16.89 -11.43
C ARG A 175 -13.35 17.49 -12.71
N GLY A 176 -12.57 17.52 -13.79
CA GLY A 176 -12.96 18.03 -15.10
C GLY A 176 -13.58 16.96 -15.99
N ALA A 177 -13.55 17.20 -17.30
CA ALA A 177 -14.17 16.32 -18.29
C ALA A 177 -13.33 15.07 -18.62
N THR A 178 -12.00 15.19 -18.60
CA THR A 178 -11.08 14.08 -18.88
C THR A 178 -9.84 14.18 -17.98
N SER A 179 -9.22 13.02 -17.72
CA SER A 179 -7.97 12.94 -16.97
C SER A 179 -6.85 13.77 -17.61
N SER A 180 -6.69 13.68 -18.93
CA SER A 180 -5.66 14.40 -19.67
C SER A 180 -5.84 15.93 -19.62
N ALA A 181 -7.08 16.43 -19.62
CA ALA A 181 -7.35 17.85 -19.46
C ALA A 181 -7.04 18.35 -18.05
N ASP A 182 -7.40 17.57 -17.02
CA ASP A 182 -7.07 17.90 -15.63
C ASP A 182 -5.55 17.86 -15.37
N TRP A 183 -4.85 16.89 -15.98
CA TRP A 183 -3.39 16.82 -15.95
C TRP A 183 -2.75 18.04 -16.61
N SER A 184 -3.20 18.39 -17.82
CA SER A 184 -2.70 19.56 -18.57
C SER A 184 -2.98 20.88 -17.86
N ALA A 185 -4.06 20.94 -17.07
CA ALA A 185 -4.38 22.06 -16.19
C ALA A 185 -3.54 22.08 -14.90
N ASN A 186 -2.57 21.18 -14.74
CA ASN A 186 -1.72 21.03 -13.57
C ASN A 186 -2.49 20.78 -12.27
N LYS A 187 -3.66 20.14 -12.38
CA LYS A 187 -4.41 19.73 -11.19
C LYS A 187 -3.68 18.61 -10.48
N GLN A 188 -4.06 18.43 -9.23
CA GLN A 188 -3.54 17.36 -8.38
C GLN A 188 -4.66 16.37 -8.09
N ILE A 189 -4.34 15.10 -7.91
CA ILE A 189 -5.29 14.10 -7.40
C ILE A 189 -4.77 13.55 -6.07
N THR A 190 -5.67 13.38 -5.10
CA THR A 190 -5.35 12.72 -3.82
C THR A 190 -5.14 11.23 -4.04
N LEU A 191 -4.08 10.68 -3.45
CA LEU A 191 -3.86 9.24 -3.39
C LEU A 191 -4.84 8.58 -2.40
N PRO A 192 -5.13 7.28 -2.56
CA PRO A 192 -5.81 6.53 -1.50
C PRO A 192 -5.03 6.59 -0.17
N ASP A 193 -5.72 6.30 0.93
CA ASP A 193 -5.14 6.34 2.27
C ASP A 193 -5.04 4.94 2.89
N ALA A 194 -3.84 4.37 2.94
CA ALA A 194 -3.59 3.08 3.58
C ALA A 194 -2.98 3.23 5.00
N ARG A 195 -2.89 4.45 5.54
CA ARG A 195 -2.29 4.67 6.85
C ARG A 195 -3.15 4.02 7.94
N SER A 196 -2.53 3.17 8.75
CA SER A 196 -3.18 2.44 9.85
C SER A 196 -4.40 1.61 9.41
N ARG A 197 -4.36 1.04 8.20
CA ARG A 197 -5.47 0.26 7.64
C ARG A 197 -4.99 -1.08 7.09
N THR A 198 -5.80 -2.10 7.31
CA THR A 198 -5.64 -3.41 6.67
C THR A 198 -6.34 -3.37 5.32
N LEU A 199 -5.69 -3.92 4.28
CA LEU A 199 -6.30 -4.06 2.96
C LEU A 199 -7.18 -5.31 2.95
N ILE A 200 -8.39 -5.16 2.40
CA ILE A 200 -9.35 -6.25 2.16
C ILE A 200 -9.72 -6.28 0.68
N GLY A 201 -10.12 -7.45 0.17
CA GLY A 201 -10.70 -7.54 -1.17
C GLY A 201 -12.05 -6.81 -1.22
N MET A 202 -12.41 -6.30 -2.40
CA MET A 202 -13.78 -5.79 -2.58
C MET A 202 -14.80 -6.93 -2.41
N ASP A 203 -16.02 -6.59 -2.02
CA ASP A 203 -17.04 -7.59 -1.72
C ASP A 203 -17.68 -8.19 -2.99
N ASP A 204 -17.61 -7.47 -4.12
CA ASP A 204 -18.10 -7.88 -5.44
C ASP A 204 -17.00 -8.55 -6.30
N MET A 205 -15.81 -7.96 -6.43
CA MET A 205 -14.64 -8.50 -7.16
C MET A 205 -14.96 -9.08 -8.55
N GLY A 206 -15.81 -8.38 -9.30
CA GLY A 206 -16.26 -8.82 -10.63
C GLY A 206 -17.35 -9.91 -10.62
N ASN A 207 -17.91 -10.22 -9.45
CA ASN A 207 -19.05 -11.08 -9.22
C ASN A 207 -20.14 -10.30 -8.45
N THR A 208 -21.26 -10.96 -8.15
CA THR A 208 -22.26 -10.43 -7.21
C THR A 208 -21.67 -10.38 -5.80
N ALA A 209 -21.88 -9.26 -5.11
CA ALA A 209 -21.47 -9.02 -3.72
C ALA A 209 -21.90 -10.16 -2.77
N VAL A 210 -20.95 -10.69 -2.00
CA VAL A 210 -21.23 -11.73 -0.98
C VAL A 210 -21.90 -11.14 0.28
N ASN A 211 -21.83 -9.82 0.46
CA ASN A 211 -22.34 -9.04 1.59
C ASN A 211 -21.75 -9.46 2.94
N LEU A 212 -20.48 -9.90 2.97
CA LEU A 212 -19.80 -10.21 4.23
C LEU A 212 -19.39 -8.92 4.95
N ILE A 213 -18.88 -7.95 4.18
CA ILE A 213 -18.64 -6.58 4.63
C ILE A 213 -19.34 -5.67 3.62
N PRO A 214 -20.63 -5.32 3.83
CA PRO A 214 -21.43 -4.61 2.83
C PRO A 214 -20.84 -3.25 2.39
N GLN A 215 -20.03 -2.62 3.23
CA GLN A 215 -19.38 -1.35 2.93
C GLN A 215 -18.13 -1.49 2.04
N ALA A 216 -17.69 -2.72 1.72
CA ALA A 216 -16.51 -3.01 0.91
C ALA A 216 -16.81 -3.16 -0.60
N THR A 217 -17.90 -2.58 -1.10
CA THR A 217 -18.26 -2.56 -2.54
C THR A 217 -17.75 -1.32 -3.29
N VAL A 218 -17.14 -0.36 -2.57
CA VAL A 218 -16.57 0.86 -3.15
C VAL A 218 -15.06 0.78 -3.04
N LEU A 219 -14.35 0.95 -4.15
CA LEU A 219 -12.88 1.00 -4.15
C LEU A 219 -12.41 2.13 -3.23
N GLY A 220 -11.42 1.85 -2.39
CA GLY A 220 -10.94 2.81 -1.38
C GLY A 220 -11.91 3.04 -0.20
N GLY A 221 -13.04 2.33 -0.16
CA GLY A 221 -14.00 2.35 0.94
C GLY A 221 -13.37 1.98 2.28
N LEU A 222 -13.82 2.65 3.34
CA LEU A 222 -13.25 2.53 4.68
C LEU A 222 -14.24 1.86 5.63
N VAL A 223 -13.77 0.85 6.36
CA VAL A 223 -14.58 0.04 7.28
C VAL A 223 -13.80 -0.29 8.55
N GLY A 224 -14.51 -0.79 9.57
CA GLY A 224 -13.92 -1.26 10.82
C GLY A 224 -13.70 -0.16 11.87
N GLU A 225 -13.26 -0.59 13.06
CA GLU A 225 -13.05 0.26 14.23
C GLU A 225 -11.78 -0.18 14.99
N ALA A 226 -11.01 0.77 15.54
CA ALA A 226 -9.81 0.45 16.31
C ALA A 226 -10.13 0.07 17.77
N VAL A 227 -11.22 0.63 18.30
CA VAL A 227 -11.73 0.36 19.65
C VAL A 227 -13.23 0.16 19.59
N HIS A 228 -13.74 -0.75 20.42
CA HIS A 228 -15.15 -1.09 20.47
C HIS A 228 -15.69 -1.01 21.90
N ALA A 229 -16.77 -0.27 22.10
CA ALA A 229 -17.48 -0.23 23.37
C ALA A 229 -18.63 -1.24 23.32
N LEU A 230 -18.58 -2.24 24.21
CA LEU A 230 -19.59 -3.29 24.26
C LEU A 230 -20.98 -2.70 24.50
N ILE A 231 -21.96 -3.12 23.69
CA ILE A 231 -23.38 -2.84 23.92
C ILE A 231 -24.03 -3.96 24.75
N ALA A 232 -25.21 -3.68 25.31
CA ALA A 232 -25.93 -4.63 26.16
C ALA A 232 -26.16 -6.00 25.50
N ASN A 233 -26.37 -6.03 24.18
CA ASN A 233 -26.59 -7.27 23.43
C ASN A 233 -25.32 -8.10 23.19
N GLU A 234 -24.14 -7.53 23.41
CA GLU A 234 -22.85 -8.22 23.25
C GLU A 234 -22.32 -8.78 24.59
N MET A 235 -22.98 -8.44 25.70
CA MET A 235 -22.68 -9.01 27.01
C MET A 235 -23.42 -10.36 27.19
N PRO A 236 -22.70 -11.47 27.44
CA PRO A 236 -23.35 -12.71 27.83
C PRO A 236 -24.26 -12.51 29.03
N SER A 237 -25.44 -13.13 29.00
CA SER A 237 -26.34 -13.14 30.16
C SER A 237 -25.61 -13.75 31.35
N HIS A 238 -25.56 -13.00 32.44
CA HIS A 238 -25.00 -13.43 33.71
C HIS A 238 -25.87 -12.87 34.83
N THR A 239 -25.77 -13.48 36.01
CA THR A 239 -26.45 -13.02 37.21
C THR A 239 -25.42 -12.81 38.31
N HIS A 240 -25.70 -11.83 39.17
CA HIS A 240 -25.02 -11.73 40.45
C HIS A 240 -25.92 -12.35 41.51
N THR A 241 -25.35 -13.22 42.34
CA THR A 241 -26.06 -13.82 43.46
C THR A 241 -25.33 -13.50 44.76
N GLY A 242 -26.09 -13.38 45.83
CA GLY A 242 -25.56 -13.22 47.17
C GLY A 242 -26.67 -13.41 48.18
N THR A 243 -26.29 -13.70 49.42
CA THR A 243 -27.22 -13.93 50.51
C THR A 243 -26.74 -13.20 51.74
N THR A 244 -27.67 -12.58 52.47
CA THR A 244 -27.46 -12.18 53.86
C THR A 244 -28.20 -13.16 54.77
N GLY A 245 -27.65 -13.40 55.96
CA GLY A 245 -28.27 -14.25 56.97
C GLY A 245 -29.14 -13.47 57.93
N SER A 246 -30.02 -14.17 58.65
CA SER A 246 -30.62 -13.65 59.88
C SER A 246 -29.72 -13.96 61.06
N ALA A 247 -29.49 -12.98 61.94
CA ALA A 247 -28.79 -13.22 63.20
C ALA A 247 -29.64 -14.02 64.21
N GLY A 248 -30.91 -14.31 63.88
CA GLY A 248 -31.87 -14.89 64.81
C GLY A 248 -32.17 -13.98 66.00
N ASP A 249 -33.08 -14.42 66.87
CA ASP A 249 -33.30 -13.77 68.16
C ASP A 249 -32.07 -13.96 69.03
N HIS A 250 -31.42 -12.86 69.42
CA HIS A 250 -30.32 -12.91 70.37
C HIS A 250 -30.39 -11.74 71.36
N VAL A 251 -29.65 -11.91 72.46
CA VAL A 251 -29.49 -10.93 73.54
C VAL A 251 -28.00 -10.73 73.80
N HIS A 252 -27.61 -9.55 74.26
CA HIS A 252 -26.23 -9.26 74.68
C HIS A 252 -26.10 -9.32 76.19
N GLY A 253 -25.10 -10.06 76.69
CA GLY A 253 -24.80 -10.14 78.11
C GLY A 253 -24.00 -8.94 78.59
N ILE A 254 -24.53 -8.20 79.55
CA ILE A 254 -23.86 -7.08 80.22
C ILE A 254 -23.41 -7.57 81.60
N ARG A 255 -22.10 -7.50 81.86
CA ARG A 255 -21.50 -7.86 83.16
C ARG A 255 -21.53 -6.65 84.09
N GLY A 256 -22.09 -6.81 85.28
CA GLY A 256 -22.05 -5.81 86.35
C GLY A 256 -22.01 -6.45 87.73
N ASN A 257 -22.03 -5.62 88.77
CA ASN A 257 -22.09 -6.07 90.16
C ASN A 257 -23.45 -5.74 90.76
N VAL A 258 -23.92 -6.58 91.68
CA VAL A 258 -25.11 -6.31 92.51
C VAL A 258 -24.77 -6.46 93.98
N ASN A 259 -25.38 -5.61 94.83
CA ASN A 259 -25.31 -5.74 96.28
C ASN A 259 -26.26 -6.85 96.76
N THR A 260 -25.75 -7.82 97.53
CA THR A 260 -26.52 -9.01 97.94
C THR A 260 -27.65 -8.72 98.94
N ASN A 261 -27.76 -7.50 99.49
CA ASN A 261 -28.75 -7.14 100.51
C ASN A 261 -29.94 -6.33 99.98
N ALA A 262 -29.93 -5.89 98.72
CA ALA A 262 -31.06 -5.22 98.09
C ALA A 262 -31.66 -6.16 97.02
N GLY A 263 -32.97 -6.43 97.08
CA GLY A 263 -33.66 -7.22 96.06
C GLY A 263 -33.32 -6.74 94.64
N LEU A 264 -33.21 -7.68 93.70
CA LEU A 264 -32.66 -7.52 92.35
C LEU A 264 -33.15 -6.23 91.64
N ALA A 265 -32.40 -5.13 91.78
CA ALA A 265 -32.75 -3.84 91.21
C ALA A 265 -31.51 -3.19 90.56
N GLY A 266 -31.20 -3.65 89.35
CA GLY A 266 -30.29 -3.00 88.41
C GLY A 266 -28.80 -3.39 88.49
N LEU A 267 -28.10 -3.28 87.35
CA LEU A 267 -26.65 -3.34 87.26
C LEU A 267 -26.05 -2.06 87.85
N ARG A 268 -25.09 -2.17 88.77
CA ARG A 268 -24.40 -1.01 89.37
C ARG A 268 -22.91 -1.03 89.02
N ALA A 269 -22.38 0.12 88.62
CA ALA A 269 -20.94 0.32 88.42
C ALA A 269 -20.31 0.86 89.71
N GLY A 270 -19.39 0.10 90.31
CA GLY A 270 -18.60 0.56 91.47
C GLY A 270 -19.08 0.17 92.87
N ASP A 271 -19.92 -0.87 93.02
CA ASP A 271 -20.40 -1.31 94.34
C ASP A 271 -19.28 -1.83 95.26
N THR A 272 -19.26 -1.37 96.51
CA THR A 272 -18.41 -1.89 97.60
C THR A 272 -19.00 -3.16 98.24
N PRO A 273 -18.17 -4.10 98.73
CA PRO A 273 -18.60 -5.44 99.17
C PRO A 273 -19.66 -5.46 100.28
N PRO A 274 -20.50 -6.53 100.36
CA PRO A 274 -20.46 -7.73 99.52
C PRO A 274 -21.23 -7.53 98.21
N SER A 275 -20.50 -7.60 97.10
CA SER A 275 -21.06 -7.55 95.75
C SER A 275 -20.76 -8.86 95.01
N ALA A 276 -21.74 -9.36 94.28
CA ALA A 276 -21.58 -10.53 93.41
C ALA A 276 -21.61 -10.09 91.95
N THR A 277 -20.80 -10.72 91.10
CA THR A 277 -20.88 -10.52 89.65
C THR A 277 -22.16 -11.14 89.12
N VAL A 278 -22.95 -10.33 88.40
CA VAL A 278 -24.17 -10.77 87.72
C VAL A 278 -24.06 -10.43 86.24
N VAL A 279 -24.56 -11.33 85.39
CA VAL A 279 -24.79 -11.07 83.97
C VAL A 279 -26.28 -10.79 83.81
N GLN A 280 -26.62 -9.61 83.29
CA GLN A 280 -27.99 -9.33 82.81
C GLN A 280 -27.97 -9.26 81.29
N ASN A 281 -29.01 -9.77 80.67
CA ASN A 281 -29.17 -9.74 79.22
C ASN A 281 -29.97 -8.51 78.82
N THR A 282 -29.68 -7.94 77.65
CA THR A 282 -30.60 -7.02 76.98
C THR A 282 -31.93 -7.70 76.68
N GLU A 283 -32.98 -6.91 76.43
CA GLU A 283 -34.22 -7.45 75.88
C GLU A 283 -34.01 -8.01 74.47
N VAL A 284 -34.89 -8.93 74.05
CA VAL A 284 -34.82 -9.57 72.74
C VAL A 284 -35.10 -8.53 71.66
N ALA A 285 -34.15 -8.35 70.73
CA ALA A 285 -34.28 -7.37 69.64
C ALA A 285 -34.83 -7.98 68.33
N GLY A 286 -35.54 -9.11 68.40
CA GLY A 286 -36.18 -9.79 67.28
C GLY A 286 -35.23 -10.28 66.17
N ALA A 287 -35.69 -11.25 65.38
CA ALA A 287 -34.97 -11.70 64.21
C ALA A 287 -34.91 -10.57 63.17
N HIS A 288 -33.70 -10.14 62.83
CA HIS A 288 -33.46 -9.18 61.75
C HIS A 288 -32.62 -9.79 60.64
N VAL A 289 -32.67 -9.15 59.47
CA VAL A 289 -31.87 -9.47 58.29
C VAL A 289 -31.08 -8.24 57.89
N HIS A 290 -29.89 -8.45 57.35
CA HIS A 290 -29.11 -7.37 56.75
C HIS A 290 -29.55 -7.16 55.29
N PRO A 291 -29.76 -5.92 54.83
CA PRO A 291 -30.00 -5.68 53.41
C PRO A 291 -28.73 -6.03 52.61
N LEU A 292 -28.92 -6.67 51.46
CA LEU A 292 -27.89 -6.89 50.46
C LEU A 292 -28.20 -6.03 49.24
N SER A 293 -27.31 -5.11 48.89
CA SER A 293 -27.33 -4.41 47.61
C SER A 293 -26.25 -5.01 46.73
N ILE A 294 -26.61 -5.43 45.52
CA ILE A 294 -25.64 -5.84 44.49
C ILE A 294 -25.77 -4.86 43.34
N ASP A 295 -24.79 -3.98 43.22
CA ASP A 295 -24.72 -3.01 42.13
C ASP A 295 -24.23 -3.69 40.84
N ASN A 296 -24.49 -3.04 39.70
CA ASN A 296 -23.92 -3.48 38.43
C ASN A 296 -22.38 -3.49 38.51
N ALA A 297 -21.77 -4.59 38.09
CA ALA A 297 -20.32 -4.69 37.91
C ALA A 297 -19.96 -4.57 36.42
N GLY A 298 -18.88 -3.84 36.13
CA GLY A 298 -18.43 -3.56 34.77
C GLY A 298 -18.77 -2.14 34.31
N GLY A 299 -18.25 -1.77 33.14
CA GLY A 299 -18.48 -0.46 32.53
C GLY A 299 -18.34 -0.55 31.01
N GLY A 300 -19.05 0.30 30.28
CA GLY A 300 -19.03 0.35 28.81
C GLY A 300 -17.76 0.99 28.22
N LEU A 301 -16.60 0.77 28.84
CA LEU A 301 -15.33 1.29 28.33
C LEU A 301 -14.95 0.55 27.05
N ALA A 302 -14.46 1.30 26.06
CA ALA A 302 -14.02 0.71 24.81
C ALA A 302 -12.75 -0.12 25.00
N HIS A 303 -12.71 -1.30 24.38
CA HIS A 303 -11.53 -2.17 24.36
C HIS A 303 -10.87 -2.16 22.98
N ASN A 304 -9.59 -2.55 22.92
CA ASN A 304 -8.87 -2.68 21.67
C ASN A 304 -9.50 -3.77 20.79
N ASN A 305 -9.97 -3.40 19.60
CA ASN A 305 -10.51 -4.33 18.60
C ASN A 305 -9.50 -4.58 17.45
N THR A 306 -8.26 -4.08 17.59
CA THR A 306 -7.22 -4.22 16.58
C THR A 306 -6.48 -5.54 16.75
N GLN A 307 -6.46 -6.36 15.71
CA GLN A 307 -5.66 -7.59 15.66
C GLN A 307 -4.15 -7.29 15.81
N PRO A 308 -3.34 -8.22 16.35
CA PRO A 308 -1.88 -8.08 16.35
C PRO A 308 -1.36 -7.77 14.93
N SER A 309 -0.70 -6.62 14.76
CA SER A 309 -0.35 -6.07 13.45
C SER A 309 1.06 -5.48 13.44
N MET A 310 1.73 -5.48 12.28
CA MET A 310 3.03 -4.85 12.06
C MET A 310 2.89 -3.74 11.00
N ALA A 311 3.38 -2.55 11.33
CA ALA A 311 3.36 -1.41 10.40
C ALA A 311 4.43 -1.54 9.32
N ILE A 312 4.00 -1.38 8.07
CA ILE A 312 4.85 -1.31 6.87
C ILE A 312 4.34 -0.21 5.96
N THR A 313 5.15 0.23 5.00
CA THR A 313 4.69 1.22 4.02
C THR A 313 4.10 0.52 2.81
N ILE A 314 2.91 0.95 2.43
CA ILE A 314 2.26 0.56 1.18
C ILE A 314 2.63 1.58 0.10
N TYR A 315 3.19 1.09 -1.00
CA TYR A 315 3.56 1.86 -2.16
C TYR A 315 2.68 1.49 -3.34
N MET A 316 2.42 2.44 -4.22
CA MET A 316 1.70 2.28 -5.48
C MET A 316 2.62 2.65 -6.65
N ARG A 317 2.61 1.83 -7.69
CA ARG A 317 3.44 1.98 -8.89
C ARG A 317 2.98 3.21 -9.70
N LEU A 318 3.94 4.07 -10.05
CA LEU A 318 3.76 5.16 -11.02
C LEU A 318 3.54 4.61 -12.41
#